data_AF-S0AQZ0-F1
#
_entry.id   AF-S0AQZ0-F1
#
_cell.length_a   1.000
_cell.length_b   1.000
_cell.length_c   1.000
_cell.angle_alpha   90.00
_cell.angle_beta   90.00
_cell.angle_gamma   90.00
#
_symmetry.space_group_name_H-M   'P 1'
#
loop_
_entity.id
_entity.type
_entity.pdbx_description
1 polymer ?
#
loop_
_entity_poly.entity_id
_entity_poly.type
_entity_poly.pdbx_seq_one_letter_code
_entity_poly.pdbx_strand_id
1 'polypeptide(L)' 'MISQTWEKMKKSSRYMIVTGIVFLIISLPTFLDYNMFPTINSNIGPHQLSSWISFFFSFVGFVLLVVGFGEEDI' A
#
# COMPACT_ATOMS: atom_id res chain seq x y z
N MET A 1 -27.71 6.17 18.05
CA MET A 1 -27.52 5.62 16.68
C MET A 1 -26.35 6.28 15.97
N ILE A 2 -26.27 7.62 15.92
CA ILE A 2 -25.18 8.35 15.24
C ILE A 2 -23.77 8.05 15.81
N SER A 3 -23.62 7.87 17.13
CA SER A 3 -22.28 7.64 17.71
C SER A 3 -21.68 6.26 17.37
N GLN A 4 -22.51 5.23 17.17
CA GLN A 4 -22.02 3.89 16.80
C GLN A 4 -21.48 3.86 15.36
N THR A 5 -22.08 4.63 14.45
CA THR A 5 -21.61 4.75 13.07
C THR A 5 -20.26 5.47 13.04
N TRP A 6 -20.10 6.52 13.83
CA TRP A 6 -18.85 7.28 13.97
C TRP A 6 -17.69 6.45 14.50
N GLU A 7 -17.90 5.66 15.57
CA GLU A 7 -16.86 4.76 16.07
C GLU A 7 -16.47 3.68 15.06
N LYS A 8 -17.44 3.20 14.27
CA LYS A 8 -17.17 2.23 13.20
C LYS A 8 -16.32 2.84 12.07
N MET A 9 -16.58 4.09 11.69
CA MET A 9 -15.77 4.81 10.70
C MET A 9 -14.33 5.01 11.20
N LYS A 10 -14.14 5.55 12.41
CA LYS A 10 -12.80 5.69 13.04
C LYS A 10 -12.04 4.39 13.22
N LYS A 11 -12.76 3.28 13.42
CA LYS A 11 -12.15 1.96 13.49
C LYS A 11 -11.71 1.48 12.10
N SER A 12 -12.53 1.74 11.07
CA SER A 12 -12.22 1.42 9.67
C SER A 12 -11.00 2.20 9.16
N SER A 13 -10.97 3.51 9.36
CA SER A 13 -9.86 4.39 8.98
C SER A 13 -8.53 3.92 9.56
N ARG A 14 -8.50 3.57 10.85
CA ARG A 14 -7.31 3.00 11.50
C ARG A 14 -6.83 1.72 10.84
N TYR A 15 -7.74 0.81 10.47
CA TYR A 15 -7.32 -0.39 9.75
C TYR A 15 -6.77 -0.05 8.37
N MET A 16 -7.37 0.91 7.65
CA MET A 16 -6.86 1.35 6.35
C MET A 16 -5.45 1.94 6.46
N ILE A 17 -5.20 2.78 7.46
CA ILE A 17 -3.87 3.34 7.74
C ILE A 17 -2.87 2.22 8.05
N VAL A 18 -3.21 1.29 8.96
CA VAL A 18 -2.31 0.19 9.33
C VAL A 18 -2.02 -0.72 8.14
N THR A 19 -3.04 -1.13 7.39
CA THR A 19 -2.87 -1.95 6.18
C THR A 19 -2.04 -1.23 5.12
N GLY A 20 -2.25 0.09 4.95
CA GLY A 20 -1.45 0.92 4.05
C GLY A 20 0.04 0.90 4.41
N ILE A 21 0.37 1.14 5.68
CA ILE A 21 1.76 1.08 6.18
C ILE A 21 2.37 -0.30 5.95
N VAL A 22 1.64 -1.38 6.25
CA VAL A 22 2.13 -2.75 6.06
C VAL A 22 2.43 -3.04 4.60
N PHE A 23 1.56 -2.64 3.67
CA PHE A 23 1.79 -2.83 2.24
C PHE A 23 3.00 -2.04 1.74
N LEU A 24 3.21 -0.81 2.24
CA LEU A 24 4.42 -0.05 1.93
C LEU A 24 5.69 -0.76 2.42
N ILE A 25 5.68 -1.26 3.66
CA ILE A 25 6.84 -1.98 4.23
C ILE A 25 7.15 -3.24 3.40
N ILE A 26 6.14 -4.02 3.03
CA ILE A 26 6.31 -5.24 2.23
C ILE A 26 6.87 -4.93 0.83
N SER A 27 6.58 -3.74 0.30
CA SER A 27 7.09 -3.33 -1.01
C SER A 27 8.57 -2.91 -1.01
N LEU A 28 9.13 -2.50 0.15
CA LEU A 28 10.50 -1.98 0.26
C LEU A 28 11.60 -2.95 -0.20
N PRO A 29 11.63 -4.23 0.23
CA PRO A 29 12.70 -5.16 -0.16
C PRO A 29 12.86 -5.24 -1.67
N THR A 30 11.74 -5.16 -2.38
CA THR A 30 11.69 -5.30 -3.84
C THR A 30 12.26 -4.07 -4.53
N PHE A 31 12.12 -2.86 -3.97
CA PHE A 31 12.81 -1.67 -4.51
C PHE A 31 14.29 -1.62 -4.15
N LEU A 32 14.69 -2.25 -3.05
CA LEU A 32 16.10 -2.32 -2.63
C LEU A 32 16.85 -3.36 -3.45
N ASP A 33 16.21 -4.50 -3.72
CA ASP A 33 16.81 -5.63 -4.45
C ASP A 33 16.73 -5.45 -5.97
N TYR A 34 15.66 -4.82 -6.45
CA TYR A 34 15.49 -4.52 -7.87
C TYR A 34 15.62 -3.01 -8.05
N ASN A 35 16.64 -2.59 -8.81
CA ASN A 35 16.80 -1.20 -9.25
C ASN A 35 15.41 -0.66 -9.66
N MET A 36 15.01 0.50 -9.09
CA MET A 36 13.64 1.06 -9.17
C MET A 36 13.01 1.12 -10.57
N PHE A 37 13.80 0.96 -11.62
CA PHE A 37 13.36 0.96 -13.00
C PHE A 37 13.58 -0.41 -13.65
N PRO A 38 12.52 -1.08 -14.14
CA PRO A 38 12.69 -2.30 -14.92
C PRO A 38 13.57 -2.00 -16.14
N THR A 39 14.69 -2.69 -16.24
CA THR A 39 15.53 -2.61 -17.44
C THR A 39 14.88 -3.43 -18.56
N ILE A 40 14.97 -2.94 -19.80
CA ILE A 40 14.33 -3.54 -21.00
C ILE A 40 14.94 -4.91 -21.37
N ASN A 41 15.98 -5.38 -20.66
CA ASN A 41 16.50 -6.73 -20.86
C ASN A 41 15.46 -7.77 -20.43
N SER A 42 14.73 -8.24 -21.43
CA SER A 42 13.55 -9.10 -21.40
C SER A 42 13.86 -10.55 -21.02
N ASN A 43 14.57 -10.76 -19.92
CA ASN A 43 14.55 -12.05 -19.27
C ASN A 43 13.34 -12.03 -18.33
N ILE A 44 12.19 -12.55 -18.79
CA ILE A 44 10.96 -12.66 -18.02
C ILE A 44 11.21 -13.69 -16.90
N GLY A 45 11.88 -13.24 -15.85
CA GLY A 45 12.19 -14.04 -14.68
C GLY A 45 11.31 -13.66 -13.49
N PRO A 46 11.37 -14.44 -12.39
CA PRO A 46 10.61 -14.17 -11.17
C PRO A 46 10.78 -12.73 -10.64
N HIS A 47 11.94 -12.13 -10.91
CA HIS A 47 12.31 -10.77 -10.54
C HIS A 47 11.44 -9.66 -11.16
N GLN A 48 10.96 -9.84 -12.40
CA GLN A 48 10.09 -8.84 -13.01
C GLN A 48 8.69 -8.89 -12.37
N LEU A 49 8.16 -10.10 -12.15
CA LEU A 49 6.86 -10.27 -11.50
C LEU A 49 6.85 -9.73 -10.08
N SER A 50 7.91 -9.96 -9.29
CA SER A 50 8.03 -9.39 -7.94
C SER A 50 8.04 -7.86 -7.97
N SER A 51 8.74 -7.25 -8.92
CA SER A 51 8.80 -5.78 -9.06
C SER A 51 7.41 -5.19 -9.32
N TRP A 52 6.61 -5.81 -10.19
CA TRP A 52 5.23 -5.40 -10.46
C TRP A 52 4.30 -5.58 -9.25
N ILE A 53 4.44 -6.70 -8.52
CA ILE A 53 3.66 -6.97 -7.30
C ILE A 53 3.96 -5.90 -6.24
N SER A 54 5.22 -5.53 -6.06
CA SER A 54 5.60 -4.53 -5.07
C SER A 54 5.20 -3.13 -5.47
N PHE A 55 5.29 -2.78 -6.76
CA PHE A 55 4.72 -1.54 -7.26
C PHE A 55 3.21 -1.46 -6.98
N PHE A 56 2.47 -2.55 -7.19
CA PHE A 56 1.05 -2.62 -6.87
C PHE A 56 0.79 -2.43 -5.36
N PHE A 57 1.54 -3.11 -4.49
CA PHE A 57 1.41 -2.93 -3.05
C PHE A 57 1.74 -1.50 -2.61
N SER A 58 2.75 -0.86 -3.22
CA SER A 58 3.05 0.54 -2.94
C SER A 58 1.91 1.47 -3.32
N PHE A 59 1.36 1.27 -4.51
CA PHE A 59 0.24 2.08 -5.01
C PHE A 59 -0.99 1.93 -4.11
N VAL A 60 -1.42 0.69 -3.84
CA VAL A 60 -2.57 0.42 -2.97
C VAL A 60 -2.31 0.92 -1.55
N GLY A 61 -1.11 0.69 -1.01
CA GLY A 61 -0.74 1.13 0.33
C GLY A 61 -0.79 2.64 0.48
N PHE A 62 -0.33 3.37 -0.52
CA PHE A 62 -0.42 4.83 -0.56
C PHE A 62 -1.87 5.33 -0.63
N VAL A 63 -2.70 4.74 -1.48
CA VAL A 63 -4.12 5.11 -1.58
C VAL A 63 -4.86 4.87 -0.27
N LEU A 64 -4.61 3.74 0.40
CA LEU A 64 -5.20 3.44 1.71
C LEU A 64 -4.81 4.46 2.78
N LEU A 65 -3.59 4.98 2.74
CA LEU A 65 -3.16 6.03 3.66
C LEU A 65 -3.87 7.36 3.36
N VAL A 66 -3.96 7.76 2.10
CA VAL A 66 -4.65 9.00 1.71
C VAL A 66 -6.12 8.95 2.15
N VAL A 67 -6.81 7.85 1.86
CA VAL A 67 -8.22 7.69 2.26
C VAL A 67 -8.35 7.57 3.77
N GLY A 68 -7.52 6.76 4.43
CA GLY A 68 -7.60 6.55 5.88
C GLY A 68 -7.31 7.81 6.68
N PHE A 69 -6.33 8.62 6.27
CA PHE A 69 -6.09 9.92 6.90
C PHE A 69 -7.19 10.94 6.56
N GLY A 70 -7.73 10.92 5.34
CA GLY A 70 -8.88 11.75 4.98
C GLY A 70 -10.12 11.45 5.84
N GLU A 71 -10.35 10.18 6.18
CA GLU A 71 -11.46 9.78 7.08
C GLU A 71 -11.22 10.13 8.55
N GLU A 72 -9.97 10.24 9.02
CA GLU A 72 -9.66 10.68 10.40
C GLU A 72 -9.77 12.21 10.56
N ASP A 73 -9.58 12.97 9.49
CA ASP A 73 -9.65 14.43 9.48
C ASP A 73 -11.08 14.97 9.38
N ILE A 74 -12.02 14.16 8.85
CA ILE A 74 -13.47 14.46 8.74
C ILE A 74 -14.18 14.17 10.07
#